data_AF-N9ZTX0-F1
#
_entry.id   AF-N9ZTX0-F1
#
_cell.length_a   1.000
_cell.length_b   1.000
_cell.length_c   1.000
_cell.angle_alpha   90.00
_cell.angle_beta   90.00
_cell.angle_gamma   90.00
#
_symmetry.space_group_name_H-M   'P 1'
#
loop_
_entity.id
_entity.type
_entity.pdbx_description
1 polymer ?
#
loop_
_entity_poly.entity_id
_entity_poly.type
_entity_poly.pdbx_seq_one_letter_code
_entity_poly.pdbx_strand_id
1 'polypeptide(L)'
;MKYTLGTLPVNQSVMDKYEDEIWMLKAYSENSPNLTTVVRLDNLNWQGVRDVFYLNIQDLLKGTKSPEEVAKAIDETCNAALEQGRPK
;
A
#
# COMPACT_ATOMS: atom_id res chain seq x y z
N MET A 1 10.83 -12.20 17.31
CA MET A 1 11.32 -10.81 17.32
C MET A 1 10.16 -9.90 17.69
N LYS A 2 10.31 -9.06 18.73
CA LYS A 2 9.33 -8.03 19.11
C LYS A 2 9.81 -6.69 18.51
N TYR A 3 9.40 -6.39 17.28
CA TYR A 3 9.64 -5.08 16.69
C TYR A 3 8.42 -4.21 16.89
N THR A 4 8.62 -2.99 17.42
CA THR A 4 7.95 -1.77 16.95
C THR A 4 8.87 -0.60 17.28
N LEU A 5 9.48 0.02 16.28
CA LEU A 5 9.88 1.42 16.37
C LEU A 5 9.07 2.15 15.27
N GLY A 6 7.89 2.63 15.65
CA GLY A 6 7.05 3.50 14.81
C GLY A 6 5.84 2.87 14.10
N THR A 7 5.58 1.57 14.23
CA THR A 7 4.46 0.88 13.54
C THR A 7 3.48 0.23 14.52
N LEU A 8 2.29 -0.15 14.03
CA LEU A 8 1.36 -0.98 14.82
C LEU A 8 2.02 -2.30 15.25
N PRO A 9 1.87 -2.69 16.52
CA PRO A 9 2.21 -4.04 16.98
C PRO A 9 1.49 -5.12 16.15
N VAL A 10 2.26 -6.04 15.58
CA VAL A 10 1.71 -7.24 14.92
C VAL A 10 1.09 -8.25 15.90
N ASN A 11 1.29 -8.04 17.22
CA ASN A 11 0.81 -8.92 18.26
C ASN A 11 -0.48 -8.37 18.85
N GLN A 12 -1.59 -9.09 18.64
CA GLN A 12 -2.92 -8.69 19.13
C GLN A 12 -2.94 -8.43 20.64
N SER A 13 -2.25 -9.25 21.45
CA SER A 13 -2.22 -9.05 22.91
C SER A 13 -1.54 -7.74 23.35
N VAL A 14 -0.70 -7.15 22.50
CA VAL A 14 -0.11 -5.82 22.74
C VAL A 14 -1.11 -4.74 22.34
N MET A 15 -1.86 -4.95 21.26
CA MET A 15 -2.94 -4.04 20.85
C MET A 15 -4.00 -3.96 21.95
N ASP A 16 -4.57 -5.09 22.36
CA ASP A 16 -5.65 -5.16 23.37
C ASP A 16 -5.22 -4.53 24.71
N LYS A 17 -3.94 -4.65 25.06
CA LYS A 17 -3.43 -4.12 26.33
C LYS A 17 -3.28 -2.60 26.34
N TYR A 18 -2.90 -2.00 25.22
CA TYR A 18 -2.47 -0.60 25.18
C TYR A 18 -3.31 0.30 24.27
N GLU A 19 -4.31 -0.23 23.56
CA GLU A 19 -5.12 0.55 22.62
C GLU A 19 -5.85 1.71 23.30
N ASP A 20 -6.41 1.50 24.48
CA ASP A 20 -7.10 2.56 25.23
C ASP A 20 -6.14 3.56 25.89
N GLU A 21 -4.86 3.22 26.03
CA GLU A 21 -3.82 4.11 26.61
C GLU A 21 -3.12 4.96 25.54
N ILE A 22 -3.08 4.49 24.28
CA ILE A 22 -2.38 5.14 23.17
C ILE A 22 -3.38 5.38 22.03
N TRP A 23 -3.84 6.63 21.90
CA TRP A 23 -4.89 6.99 20.93
C TRP A 23 -4.58 6.57 19.48
N MET A 24 -3.31 6.64 19.05
CA MET A 24 -2.91 6.22 17.71
C MET A 24 -3.09 4.70 17.51
N LEU A 25 -2.82 3.89 18.54
CA LEU A 25 -3.04 2.45 18.45
C LEU A 25 -4.53 2.14 18.25
N LYS A 26 -5.40 2.82 19.01
CA LYS A 26 -6.86 2.70 18.85
C LYS A 26 -7.33 3.11 17.45
N ALA A 27 -6.97 4.33 17.02
CA ALA A 27 -7.42 4.86 15.73
C ALA A 27 -6.97 3.98 14.55
N TYR A 28 -5.75 3.45 14.59
CA TYR A 28 -5.27 2.54 13.55
C TYR A 28 -5.87 1.13 13.67
N SER A 29 -6.09 0.62 14.89
CA SER A 29 -6.75 -0.67 15.14
C SER A 29 -8.17 -0.68 14.59
N GLU A 30 -8.97 0.35 14.92
CA GLU A 30 -10.35 0.53 14.48
C GLU A 30 -10.47 0.63 12.95
N ASN A 31 -9.43 1.13 12.27
CA ASN A 31 -9.40 1.20 10.82
C ASN A 31 -8.93 -0.11 10.14
N SER A 32 -8.46 -1.10 10.89
CA SER A 32 -7.98 -2.38 10.34
C SER A 32 -8.98 -3.10 9.41
N PRO A 33 -10.30 -3.08 9.66
CA PRO A 33 -11.28 -3.67 8.75
C PRO A 33 -11.33 -3.03 7.35
N ASN A 34 -10.85 -1.79 7.20
CA ASN A 34 -10.79 -1.08 5.92
C ASN A 34 -9.47 -1.34 5.16
N LEU A 35 -8.56 -2.11 5.74
CA LEU A 35 -7.29 -2.44 5.10
C LEU A 35 -7.50 -3.53 4.05
N THR A 36 -7.17 -3.23 2.81
CA THR A 36 -6.96 -4.25 1.78
C THR A 36 -5.55 -4.78 1.91
N THR A 37 -5.35 -6.10 1.88
CA THR A 37 -4.03 -6.70 1.81
C THR A 37 -3.38 -6.35 0.46
N VAL A 38 -2.56 -5.30 0.44
CA VAL A 38 -1.89 -4.80 -0.78
C VAL A 38 -0.64 -5.63 -1.12
N VAL A 39 0.04 -6.18 -0.12
CA VAL A 39 1.19 -7.07 -0.34
C VAL A 39 0.70 -8.51 -0.38
N ARG A 40 0.26 -8.96 -1.55
CA ARG A 40 0.15 -10.39 -1.76
C ARG A 40 1.55 -10.94 -2.02
N LEU A 41 1.96 -11.93 -1.24
CA LEU A 41 3.24 -12.64 -1.42
C LEU A 41 3.30 -13.42 -2.75
N ASP A 42 2.20 -13.49 -3.49
CA ASP A 42 2.08 -14.12 -4.82
C ASP A 42 2.28 -13.14 -5.99
N ASN A 43 2.46 -11.83 -5.72
CA ASN A 43 2.65 -10.84 -6.76
C ASN A 43 4.13 -10.73 -7.16
N LEU A 44 4.43 -11.20 -8.37
CA LEU A 44 5.77 -11.50 -8.83
C LEU A 44 6.64 -10.26 -9.16
N ASN A 45 6.05 -9.06 -9.33
CA ASN A 45 6.81 -7.83 -9.58
C ASN A 45 6.17 -6.56 -8.98
N TRP A 46 5.81 -6.62 -7.70
CA TRP A 46 5.23 -5.47 -7.01
C TRP A 46 6.17 -4.25 -6.97
N GLN A 47 7.49 -4.47 -6.94
CA GLN A 47 8.46 -3.36 -7.01
C GLN A 47 8.35 -2.63 -8.35
N GLY A 48 8.31 -3.34 -9.48
CA GLY A 48 8.15 -2.71 -10.80
C GLY A 48 6.83 -1.94 -10.94
N VAL A 49 5.73 -2.46 -10.36
CA VAL A 49 4.47 -1.72 -10.30
C VAL A 49 4.61 -0.42 -9.51
N ARG A 50 5.27 -0.46 -8.36
CA ARG A 50 5.51 0.70 -7.50
C ARG A 50 6.34 1.77 -8.22
N ASP A 51 7.35 1.36 -8.98
CA ASP A 51 8.25 2.26 -9.70
C ASP A 51 7.51 3.09 -10.77
N VAL A 52 6.54 2.49 -11.46
CA VAL A 52 5.74 3.20 -12.49
C VAL A 52 4.51 3.91 -11.90
N PHE A 53 3.92 3.39 -10.83
CA PHE A 53 2.74 3.99 -10.18
C PHE A 53 3.01 5.42 -9.70
N TYR A 54 4.14 5.65 -9.02
CA TYR A 54 4.43 6.99 -8.49
C TYR A 54 4.66 8.05 -9.56
N LEU A 55 5.12 7.67 -10.75
CA LEU A 55 5.27 8.61 -11.86
C LEU A 55 3.90 9.09 -12.35
N ASN A 56 2.92 8.20 -12.43
CA ASN A 56 1.54 8.55 -12.77
C ASN A 56 0.88 9.44 -11.70
N ILE A 57 1.10 9.15 -10.42
CA ILE A 57 0.61 10.00 -9.32
C ILE A 57 1.30 11.36 -9.33
N GLN A 58 2.58 11.43 -9.70
CA GLN A 58 3.28 12.70 -9.85
C GLN A 58 2.66 13.56 -10.95
N ASP A 59 2.24 12.96 -12.07
CA ASP A 59 1.52 13.68 -13.13
C ASP A 59 0.17 14.25 -12.64
N LEU A 60 -0.58 13.45 -11.87
CA LEU A 60 -1.83 13.89 -11.26
C LEU A 60 -1.62 15.09 -10.32
N LEU A 61 -0.65 14.97 -9.39
CA LEU A 61 -0.39 15.99 -8.38
C LEU A 61 0.16 17.29 -8.97
N LYS A 62 0.88 17.21 -10.09
CA LYS A 62 1.33 18.39 -10.84
C LYS A 62 0.23 18.99 -11.73
N GLY A 63 -0.86 18.27 -11.96
CA GLY A 63 -1.90 18.65 -12.91
C GLY A 63 -1.46 18.60 -14.37
N THR A 64 -0.40 17.82 -14.69
CA THR A 64 0.06 17.65 -16.08
C THR A 64 -0.86 16.73 -16.89
N LYS A 65 -1.64 15.89 -16.21
CA LYS A 65 -2.69 15.02 -16.77
C LYS A 65 -3.95 15.12 -15.93
N SER A 66 -5.09 14.92 -16.55
CA SER A 66 -6.39 14.78 -15.87
C SER A 66 -6.45 13.49 -15.04
N PRO A 67 -7.36 13.41 -14.04
CA PRO A 67 -7.60 12.17 -13.31
C PRO A 67 -7.90 10.97 -14.21
N GLU A 68 -8.67 11.15 -15.28
CA GLU A 68 -9.03 10.11 -16.24
C GLU A 68 -7.81 9.60 -17.02
N GLU A 69 -6.95 10.51 -17.49
CA GLU A 69 -5.72 10.15 -18.20
C GLU A 69 -4.73 9.42 -17.28
N VAL A 70 -4.62 9.86 -16.03
CA VAL A 70 -3.77 9.19 -15.03
C VAL A 70 -4.31 7.80 -14.70
N ALA A 71 -5.63 7.66 -14.52
CA ALA A 71 -6.24 6.35 -14.26
C ALA A 71 -5.96 5.37 -15.41
N LYS A 72 -6.10 5.81 -16.65
CA LYS A 72 -5.75 5.01 -17.83
C LYS A 72 -4.26 4.65 -17.87
N ALA A 73 -3.38 5.61 -17.60
CA ALA A 73 -1.94 5.37 -17.60
C ALA A 73 -1.48 4.43 -16.47
N ILE A 74 -2.12 4.50 -15.30
CA ILE A 74 -1.91 3.53 -14.20
C ILE A 74 -2.30 2.13 -14.68
N ASP A 75 -3.48 1.96 -15.27
CA ASP A 75 -3.93 0.66 -15.78
C ASP A 75 -2.94 0.07 -16.79
N GLU A 76 -2.51 0.85 -17.78
CA GLU A 76 -1.57 0.39 -18.81
C GLU A 76 -0.18 0.08 -18.24
N THR A 77 0.42 1.01 -17.49
CA THR A 77 1.82 0.89 -17.05
C THR A 77 2.00 -0.12 -15.92
N CYS A 78 1.09 -0.15 -14.94
CA CYS A 78 1.16 -1.09 -13.84
C CYS A 78 0.88 -2.53 -14.32
N ASN A 79 -0.10 -2.75 -15.21
CA ASN A 79 -0.33 -4.08 -15.77
C ASN A 79 0.86 -4.55 -16.60
N ALA A 80 1.48 -3.68 -17.41
CA ALA A 80 2.69 -4.02 -18.15
C ALA A 80 3.85 -4.43 -17.21
N ALA A 81 4.02 -3.75 -16.07
CA ALA A 81 5.03 -4.11 -15.06
C ALA A 81 4.73 -5.47 -14.40
N LEU A 82 3.45 -5.79 -14.17
CA LEU A 82 3.05 -7.11 -13.65
C LEU A 82 3.40 -8.23 -14.62
N GLU A 83 3.14 -8.06 -15.92
CA GLU A 83 3.47 -9.08 -16.94
C GLU A 83 4.97 -9.40 -16.99
N GLN A 84 5.83 -8.40 -16.81
CA GLN A 84 7.29 -8.62 -16.78
C GLN A 84 7.75 -9.50 -15.61
N GLY A 85 6.97 -9.53 -14.52
CA GLY A 85 7.23 -10.38 -13.36
C GLY A 85 6.81 -11.82 -13.55
N ARG A 86 5.97 -12.15 -14.54
CA ARG A 86 5.42 -13.50 -14.67
C ARG A 86 6.48 -14.48 -15.18
N PRO A 87 6.62 -15.67 -14.55
CA PRO A 87 7.44 -16.74 -15.11
C PRO A 87 6.89 -17.12 -16.49
N LYS A 88 7.79 -17.38 -17.45
CA LYS A 88 7.47 -17.83 -18.80
C LYS A 88 6.99 -19.28 -18.81
#